data_AF-A0A850F3G8-F1
#
_entry.id   AF-A0A850F3G8-F1
#
_cell.length_a   1.000
_cell.length_b   1.000
_cell.length_c   1.000
_cell.angle_alpha   90.00
_cell.angle_beta   90.00
_cell.angle_gamma   90.00
#
_symmetry.space_group_name_H-M   'P 1'
#
loop_
_entity.id
_entity.type
_entity.pdbx_description
1 polymer ?
#
loop_
_entity_poly.entity_id
_entity_poly.type
_entity_poly.pdbx_seq_one_letter_code
_entity_poly.pdbx_strand_id
1 'polypeptide(L)'
;MDASSLSPDLQRVYGEHFYKRAAMLRDRLRDELTCIYRLDDYDIFFVQSVRVGLVILNHLFHRQEVMLRLAPQHHYPPIARLFTGGGQCPPPPGELNIITHVHPGTGAVCSLKGCGGKGMVDASHSFATLRHAELVRDSEIFIAPLHKHASLTPGLAIVALRASSHSRLLRSELRLFEEATASSHPLEEALETLARPEWQPFNVAQVCASALTLPAGYGLDPVSADGLPFCCIKMPVPDEGLLRRAKADSISYFPDVGTLRLSCWARGDGTIPVDTTPEVSRRLTQLLEV
;
A
#
# COMPACT_ATOMS: atom_id res chain seq x y z
N MET A 1 3.95 -16.30 25.61
CA MET A 1 2.76 -16.49 26.47
C MET A 1 2.66 -17.96 26.84
N ASP A 2 2.30 -18.27 28.08
CA ASP A 2 2.15 -19.64 28.57
C ASP A 2 0.84 -20.24 28.05
N ALA A 3 0.91 -21.36 27.32
CA ALA A 3 -0.26 -22.06 26.78
C ALA A 3 -1.21 -22.53 27.90
N SER A 4 -0.70 -22.71 29.12
CA SER A 4 -1.48 -23.04 30.31
C SER A 4 -2.53 -21.99 30.68
N SER A 5 -2.38 -20.75 30.17
CA SER A 5 -3.29 -19.63 30.42
C SER A 5 -4.48 -19.56 29.45
N LEU A 6 -4.52 -20.40 28.41
CA LEU A 6 -5.66 -20.52 27.51
C LEU A 6 -6.79 -21.32 28.19
N SER A 7 -8.05 -20.98 27.89
CA SER A 7 -9.17 -21.79 28.36
C SER A 7 -9.09 -23.22 27.79
N PRO A 8 -9.60 -24.25 28.49
CA PRO A 8 -9.51 -25.63 28.03
C PRO A 8 -10.07 -25.86 26.62
N ASP A 9 -11.13 -25.15 26.24
CA ASP A 9 -11.70 -25.23 24.89
C ASP A 9 -10.76 -24.64 23.83
N LEU A 10 -10.09 -23.53 24.14
CA LEU A 10 -9.09 -22.94 23.25
C LEU A 10 -7.81 -23.79 23.17
N GLN A 11 -7.41 -24.45 24.26
CA GLN A 11 -6.30 -25.41 24.24
C GLN A 11 -6.63 -26.63 23.37
N ARG A 12 -7.88 -27.11 23.37
CA ARG A 12 -8.30 -28.22 22.48
C ARG A 12 -8.26 -27.83 21.00
N VAL A 13 -8.65 -26.60 20.68
CA VAL A 13 -8.73 -26.12 19.29
C VAL A 13 -7.36 -25.73 18.75
N TYR A 14 -6.56 -25.02 19.55
CA TYR A 14 -5.30 -24.40 19.09
C TYR A 14 -4.03 -25.07 19.62
N GLY A 15 -4.15 -25.95 20.63
CA GLY A 15 -3.03 -26.64 21.27
C GLY A 15 -2.06 -25.72 22.00
N GLU A 16 -0.93 -26.28 22.44
CA GLU A 16 0.19 -25.53 23.05
C GLU A 16 1.03 -24.75 22.03
N HIS A 17 0.65 -24.76 20.75
CA HIS A 17 1.52 -24.34 19.65
C HIS A 17 0.99 -23.15 18.85
N PHE A 18 -0.10 -22.51 19.27
CA PHE A 18 -0.69 -21.38 18.55
C PHE A 18 0.34 -20.30 18.17
N TYR A 19 1.06 -19.78 19.15
CA TYR A 19 2.08 -18.74 18.93
C TYR A 19 3.27 -19.23 18.11
N LYS A 20 3.68 -20.50 18.29
CA LYS A 20 4.78 -21.11 17.53
C LYS A 20 4.41 -21.29 16.06
N ARG A 21 3.18 -21.74 15.77
CA ARG A 21 2.64 -21.87 14.42
C ARG A 21 2.56 -20.50 13.74
N ALA A 22 2.03 -19.50 14.43
CA ALA A 22 1.98 -18.14 13.89
C ALA A 22 3.39 -17.60 13.57
N ALA A 23 4.38 -17.84 14.43
CA ALA A 23 5.77 -17.48 14.16
C ALA A 23 6.33 -18.18 12.91
N MET A 24 6.14 -19.49 12.78
CA MET A 24 6.57 -20.25 11.61
C MET A 24 5.92 -19.76 10.31
N LEU A 25 4.63 -19.41 10.35
CA LEU A 25 3.90 -18.87 9.20
C LEU A 25 4.43 -17.48 8.81
N ARG A 26 4.74 -16.62 9.78
CA ARG A 26 5.38 -15.33 9.52
C ARG A 26 6.74 -15.51 8.88
N ASP A 27 7.59 -16.37 9.44
CA ASP A 27 8.93 -16.61 8.91
C ASP A 27 8.87 -17.11 7.47
N ARG A 28 8.03 -18.13 7.21
CA ARG A 28 7.83 -18.64 5.85
C ARG A 28 7.31 -17.56 4.90
N LEU A 29 6.26 -16.82 5.27
CA LEU A 29 5.72 -15.76 4.41
C LEU A 29 6.75 -14.66 4.17
N ARG A 30 7.57 -14.33 5.18
CA ARG A 30 8.64 -13.35 5.07
C ARG A 30 9.67 -13.77 4.03
N ASP A 31 10.11 -15.03 4.07
CA ASP A 31 11.10 -15.56 3.14
C ASP A 31 10.57 -15.55 1.69
N GLU A 32 9.32 -15.98 1.50
CA GLU A 32 8.65 -15.96 0.18
C GLU A 32 8.54 -14.54 -0.36
N LEU A 33 8.04 -13.58 0.44
CA LEU A 33 7.92 -12.19 0.03
C LEU A 33 9.27 -11.54 -0.26
N THR A 34 10.30 -11.88 0.52
CA THR A 34 11.67 -11.39 0.32
C THR A 34 12.19 -11.83 -1.04
N CYS A 35 12.04 -13.11 -1.38
CA CYS A 35 12.46 -13.66 -2.65
C CYS A 35 11.68 -13.06 -3.83
N ILE A 36 10.34 -13.09 -3.77
CA ILE A 36 9.46 -12.65 -4.85
C ILE A 36 9.64 -11.16 -5.18
N TYR A 37 9.73 -10.34 -4.14
CA TYR A 37 9.80 -8.88 -4.27
C TYR A 37 11.23 -8.33 -4.13
N ARG A 38 12.26 -9.20 -4.13
CA ARG A 38 13.68 -8.81 -4.06
C ARG A 38 13.98 -7.83 -2.93
N LEU A 39 13.51 -8.18 -1.73
CA LEU A 39 13.63 -7.35 -0.53
C LEU A 39 14.81 -7.79 0.35
N ASP A 40 15.87 -8.36 -0.23
CA ASP A 40 17.02 -8.93 0.50
C ASP A 40 17.72 -7.92 1.42
N ASP A 41 17.66 -6.63 1.05
CA ASP A 41 18.22 -5.53 1.84
C ASP A 41 17.29 -5.05 2.97
N TYR A 42 16.11 -5.65 3.14
CA TYR A 42 15.07 -5.21 4.07
C TYR A 42 14.75 -6.24 5.13
N ASP A 43 14.59 -5.76 6.36
CA ASP A 43 13.85 -6.47 7.40
C ASP A 43 12.34 -6.21 7.21
N ILE A 44 11.57 -7.29 7.06
CA ILE A 44 10.11 -7.21 6.86
C ILE A 44 9.39 -7.58 8.15
N PHE A 45 8.44 -6.72 8.56
CA PHE A 45 7.57 -6.93 9.72
C PHE A 45 6.10 -6.90 9.30
N PHE A 46 5.31 -7.84 9.81
CA PHE A 46 3.88 -7.89 9.54
C PHE A 46 3.06 -7.05 10.52
N VAL A 47 2.09 -6.30 9.98
CA VAL A 47 1.09 -5.53 10.75
C VAL A 47 -0.29 -5.71 10.12
N GLN A 48 -1.36 -5.47 10.89
CA GLN A 48 -2.73 -5.72 10.43
C GLN A 48 -3.19 -4.81 9.27
N SER A 49 -2.63 -3.61 9.16
CA SER A 49 -2.94 -2.67 8.09
C SER A 49 -1.90 -1.56 8.01
N VAL A 50 -1.88 -0.84 6.88
CA VAL A 50 -1.07 0.38 6.72
C VAL A 50 -1.35 1.37 7.85
N ARG A 51 -2.62 1.52 8.24
CA ARG A 51 -3.03 2.43 9.31
C ARG A 51 -2.40 2.09 10.66
N VAL A 52 -2.44 0.81 11.04
CA VAL A 52 -1.85 0.32 12.28
C VAL A 52 -0.33 0.46 12.25
N GLY A 53 0.31 0.13 11.12
CA GLY A 53 1.76 0.31 10.99
C GLY A 53 2.18 1.77 11.07
N LEU A 54 1.42 2.72 10.52
CA LEU A 54 1.69 4.16 10.68
C LEU A 54 1.63 4.60 12.15
N VAL A 55 0.66 4.08 12.93
CA VAL A 55 0.56 4.38 14.37
C VAL A 55 1.74 3.79 15.14
N ILE A 56 2.12 2.55 14.86
CA ILE A 56 3.29 1.89 15.46
C ILE A 56 4.54 2.70 15.15
N LEU A 57 4.77 3.03 13.89
CA LEU A 57 5.95 3.79 13.47
C LEU A 57 5.97 5.18 14.10
N ASN A 58 4.83 5.88 14.18
CA ASN A 58 4.73 7.15 14.89
C ASN A 58 5.18 7.04 16.34
N HIS A 59 4.70 6.02 17.05
CA HIS A 59 5.10 5.77 18.43
C HIS A 59 6.61 5.49 18.54
N LEU A 60 7.15 4.63 17.67
CA LEU A 60 8.55 4.24 17.70
C LEU A 60 9.52 5.37 17.35
N PHE A 61 9.18 6.20 16.36
CA PHE A 61 9.96 7.38 16.01
C PHE A 61 9.86 8.45 17.09
N HIS A 62 8.68 8.67 17.66
CA HIS A 62 8.51 9.62 18.77
C HIS A 62 9.37 9.27 19.99
N ARG A 63 9.51 7.97 20.32
CA ARG A 63 10.41 7.50 21.38
C ARG A 63 11.90 7.72 21.10
N GLN A 64 12.25 7.93 19.84
CA GLN A 64 13.61 8.27 19.39
C GLN A 64 13.77 9.78 19.16
N GLU A 65 12.85 10.59 19.69
CA GLU A 65 12.82 12.05 19.51
C GLU A 65 12.73 12.47 18.04
N VAL A 66 12.18 11.60 17.18
CA VAL A 66 11.91 11.88 15.76
C VAL A 66 10.42 12.14 15.58
N MET A 67 10.06 13.32 15.09
CA MET A 67 8.66 13.67 14.81
C MET A 67 8.28 13.29 13.38
N LEU A 68 7.21 12.52 13.22
CA LEU A 68 6.66 12.21 11.90
C LEU A 68 5.74 13.33 11.41
N ARG A 69 5.91 13.72 10.14
CA ARG A 69 5.14 14.80 9.50
C ARG A 69 4.57 14.37 8.17
N LEU A 70 3.42 14.91 7.81
CA LEU A 70 2.88 14.62 6.49
C LEU A 70 3.54 15.50 5.44
N ALA A 71 4.01 14.87 4.36
CA ALA A 71 4.44 15.59 3.17
C ALA A 71 3.25 16.34 2.52
N PRO A 72 3.48 17.40 1.73
CA PRO A 72 2.41 18.22 1.15
C PRO A 72 1.36 17.47 0.31
N GLN A 73 1.67 16.29 -0.23
CA GLN A 73 0.78 15.46 -1.05
C GLN A 73 0.24 14.23 -0.30
N HIS A 74 -0.06 14.37 0.99
CA HIS A 74 -0.52 13.24 1.81
C HIS A 74 -1.98 12.85 1.57
N HIS A 75 -2.30 11.56 1.69
CA HIS A 75 -3.68 11.06 1.64
C HIS A 75 -4.05 10.28 2.92
N TYR A 76 -4.59 10.95 3.95
CA TYR A 76 -5.00 10.28 5.20
C TYR A 76 -6.11 11.01 6.00
N PRO A 77 -7.34 11.24 5.49
CA PRO A 77 -8.30 12.11 6.18
C PRO A 77 -8.73 11.72 7.62
N PRO A 78 -8.64 10.46 8.12
CA PRO A 78 -8.78 10.22 9.57
C PRO A 78 -7.43 10.21 10.35
N ILE A 79 -6.33 9.76 9.73
CA ILE A 79 -5.02 9.58 10.40
C ILE A 79 -4.17 10.85 10.36
N ALA A 80 -4.46 11.76 9.44
CA ALA A 80 -3.71 13.01 9.29
C ALA A 80 -3.72 13.84 10.59
N ARG A 81 -4.75 13.67 11.44
CA ARG A 81 -4.83 14.28 12.77
C ARG A 81 -3.77 13.79 13.75
N LEU A 82 -3.14 12.64 13.50
CA LEU A 82 -2.06 12.08 14.33
C LEU A 82 -0.69 12.69 14.02
N PHE A 83 -0.58 13.46 12.94
CA PHE A 83 0.68 13.97 12.42
C PHE A 83 0.63 15.49 12.27
N THR A 84 1.77 16.15 12.42
CA THR A 84 1.86 17.59 12.13
C THR A 84 1.89 17.81 10.61
N GLY A 85 0.98 18.64 10.10
CA GLY A 85 0.86 18.93 8.67
C GLY A 85 1.89 19.93 8.15
N GLY A 86 1.96 20.09 6.82
CA GLY A 86 2.66 21.20 6.15
C GLY A 86 4.20 21.14 6.19
N GLY A 87 4.79 19.94 6.08
CA GLY A 87 6.25 19.77 6.13
C GLY A 87 6.98 20.26 4.86
N GLN A 88 8.20 20.76 5.04
CA GLN A 88 9.16 21.01 3.96
C GLN A 88 9.83 19.69 3.53
N CYS A 89 10.34 19.62 2.30
CA CYS A 89 11.20 18.53 1.83
C CYS A 89 12.54 19.12 1.37
N PRO A 90 13.67 18.79 2.04
CA PRO A 90 13.85 17.81 3.12
C PRO A 90 13.24 18.28 4.47
N PRO A 91 12.92 17.34 5.39
CA PRO A 91 12.44 17.70 6.72
C PRO A 91 13.54 18.35 7.57
N PRO A 92 13.18 19.19 8.56
CA PRO A 92 14.10 19.68 9.58
C PRO A 92 14.83 18.54 10.32
N PRO A 93 15.99 18.82 10.94
CA PRO A 93 16.65 17.85 11.83
C PRO A 93 15.70 17.38 12.94
N GLY A 94 15.67 16.06 13.19
CA GLY A 94 14.74 15.46 14.16
C GLY A 94 13.32 15.24 13.62
N GLU A 95 13.07 15.48 12.34
CA GLU A 95 11.78 15.22 11.70
C GLU A 95 11.93 14.22 10.54
N LEU A 96 10.88 13.44 10.29
CA LEU A 96 10.81 12.49 9.19
C LEU A 96 9.48 12.65 8.44
N ASN A 97 9.56 12.78 7.11
CA ASN A 97 8.37 12.93 6.28
C ASN A 97 7.69 11.58 6.00
N ILE A 98 6.36 11.57 6.09
CA ILE A 98 5.47 10.55 5.57
C ILE A 98 5.16 10.90 4.13
N ILE A 99 5.64 10.08 3.21
CA ILE A 99 5.56 10.31 1.77
C ILE A 99 4.55 9.33 1.18
N THR A 100 3.44 9.83 0.65
CA THR A 100 2.55 9.02 -0.19
C THR A 100 3.18 8.91 -1.58
N HIS A 101 3.78 7.76 -1.90
CA HIS A 101 4.52 7.59 -3.16
C HIS A 101 3.60 7.80 -4.38
N VAL A 102 2.39 7.23 -4.32
CA VAL A 102 1.37 7.40 -5.36
C VAL A 102 0.05 7.76 -4.69
N HIS A 103 -0.43 8.98 -4.95
CA HIS A 103 -1.65 9.48 -4.32
C HIS A 103 -2.89 8.82 -4.96
N PRO A 104 -3.77 8.16 -4.19
CA PRO A 104 -4.89 7.39 -4.75
C PRO A 104 -5.98 8.25 -5.39
N GLY A 105 -6.23 9.46 -4.87
CA GLY A 105 -7.23 10.39 -5.42
C GLY A 105 -6.77 11.15 -6.66
N THR A 106 -5.56 11.73 -6.66
CA THR A 106 -5.07 12.54 -7.78
C THR A 106 -4.21 11.77 -8.79
N GLY A 107 -3.67 10.60 -8.42
CA GLY A 107 -2.67 9.90 -9.23
C GLY A 107 -1.34 10.63 -9.34
N ALA A 108 -1.07 11.61 -8.46
CA ALA A 108 0.22 12.26 -8.37
C ALA A 108 1.28 11.29 -7.84
N VAL A 109 2.49 11.34 -8.41
CA VAL A 109 3.62 10.50 -8.02
C VAL A 109 4.68 11.37 -7.37
N CYS A 110 5.02 11.05 -6.11
CA CYS A 110 6.09 11.73 -5.40
C CYS A 110 7.44 11.07 -5.71
N SER A 111 8.39 11.84 -6.24
CA SER A 111 9.76 11.36 -6.46
C SER A 111 10.47 11.05 -5.12
N LEU A 112 10.98 9.83 -4.99
CA LEU A 112 11.70 9.39 -3.78
C LEU A 112 13.17 9.86 -3.76
N LYS A 113 13.76 10.12 -4.94
CA LYS A 113 15.17 10.52 -5.09
C LYS A 113 15.49 11.86 -4.42
N GLY A 114 14.57 12.82 -4.47
CA GLY A 114 14.76 14.16 -3.90
C GLY A 114 14.53 14.25 -2.39
N CYS A 115 13.96 13.20 -1.78
CA CYS A 115 13.72 13.12 -0.34
C CYS A 115 14.92 12.55 0.41
N GLY A 116 16.04 12.28 -0.29
CA GLY A 116 17.26 11.70 0.26
C GLY A 116 17.08 10.29 0.84
N GLY A 117 16.02 9.56 0.48
CA GLY A 117 15.65 8.28 1.10
C GLY A 117 15.12 8.38 2.54
N LYS A 118 15.23 9.56 3.17
CA LYS A 118 14.96 9.82 4.59
C LYS A 118 13.48 10.09 4.89
N GLY A 119 12.60 9.25 4.38
CA GLY A 119 11.17 9.39 4.61
C GLY A 119 10.51 8.03 4.77
N MET A 120 9.47 7.99 5.60
CA MET A 120 8.57 6.84 5.69
C MET A 120 7.64 6.85 4.48
N VAL A 121 7.78 5.88 3.60
CA VAL A 121 7.02 5.82 2.36
C VAL A 121 5.75 4.99 2.55
N ASP A 122 4.58 5.59 2.31
CA ASP A 122 3.37 4.85 2.02
C ASP A 122 3.41 4.34 0.58
N ALA A 123 3.62 3.04 0.46
CA ALA A 123 3.77 2.32 -0.79
C ALA A 123 2.47 1.62 -1.24
N SER A 124 1.32 2.03 -0.69
CA SER A 124 0.00 1.46 -0.98
C SER A 124 -0.32 1.24 -2.47
N HIS A 125 0.19 2.11 -3.34
CA HIS A 125 -0.10 2.11 -4.78
C HIS A 125 1.16 2.01 -5.66
N SER A 126 2.30 1.66 -5.06
CA SER A 126 3.58 1.44 -5.76
C SER A 126 4.21 0.07 -5.45
N PHE A 127 3.92 -0.52 -4.29
CA PHE A 127 4.31 -1.89 -4.00
C PHE A 127 3.57 -2.89 -4.89
N ALA A 128 4.28 -3.90 -5.40
CA ALA A 128 3.75 -4.91 -6.33
C ALA A 128 3.12 -4.32 -7.61
N THR A 129 3.64 -3.20 -8.09
CA THR A 129 3.31 -2.62 -9.41
C THR A 129 4.59 -2.43 -10.23
N LEU A 130 4.47 -1.88 -11.44
CA LEU A 130 5.62 -1.48 -12.26
C LEU A 130 6.53 -0.42 -11.59
N ARG A 131 6.08 0.24 -10.51
CA ARG A 131 6.88 1.17 -9.70
C ARG A 131 7.57 0.51 -8.51
N HIS A 132 7.44 -0.80 -8.36
CA HIS A 132 8.03 -1.53 -7.24
C HIS A 132 9.56 -1.41 -7.21
N ALA A 133 10.23 -1.52 -8.36
CA ALA A 133 11.69 -1.38 -8.43
C ALA A 133 12.17 0.03 -8.02
N GLU A 134 11.42 1.08 -8.37
CA GLU A 134 11.69 2.45 -7.92
C GLU A 134 11.55 2.56 -6.39
N LEU A 135 10.47 2.02 -5.84
CA LEU A 135 10.24 1.97 -4.39
C LEU A 135 11.40 1.28 -3.65
N VAL A 136 11.77 0.07 -4.06
CA VAL A 136 12.81 -0.74 -3.40
C VAL A 136 14.19 -0.10 -3.56
N ARG A 137 14.47 0.59 -4.66
CA ARG A 137 15.76 1.26 -4.85
C ARG A 137 15.88 2.53 -4.00
N ASP A 138 14.82 3.34 -3.96
CA ASP A 138 14.92 4.73 -3.51
C ASP A 138 14.35 4.97 -2.10
N SER A 139 13.84 3.95 -1.40
CA SER A 139 13.30 4.06 -0.03
C SER A 139 14.19 3.39 1.03
N GLU A 140 14.18 3.94 2.26
CA GLU A 140 14.78 3.31 3.44
C GLU A 140 13.75 2.58 4.29
N ILE A 141 12.55 3.13 4.40
CA ILE A 141 11.42 2.51 5.09
C ILE A 141 10.16 2.70 4.27
N PHE A 142 9.39 1.63 4.10
CA PHE A 142 8.08 1.72 3.48
C PHE A 142 7.05 0.81 4.14
N ILE A 143 5.78 1.17 3.96
CA ILE A 143 4.64 0.39 4.40
C ILE A 143 3.73 0.08 3.22
N ALA A 144 3.32 -1.18 3.08
CA ALA A 144 2.52 -1.63 1.95
C ALA A 144 1.45 -2.67 2.37
N PRO A 145 0.19 -2.54 1.92
CA PRO A 145 -0.82 -3.57 2.12
C PRO A 145 -0.64 -4.73 1.13
N LEU A 146 -0.93 -5.95 1.56
CA LEU A 146 -0.79 -7.14 0.73
C LEU A 146 -2.04 -7.48 -0.11
N HIS A 147 -3.20 -6.89 0.19
CA HIS A 147 -4.45 -7.11 -0.57
C HIS A 147 -4.62 -6.23 -1.81
N LYS A 148 -3.79 -5.19 -1.99
CA LYS A 148 -3.89 -4.32 -3.17
C LYS A 148 -3.15 -4.98 -4.33
N HIS A 149 -2.09 -4.38 -4.82
CA HIS A 149 -1.44 -4.83 -6.04
C HIS A 149 -0.66 -6.16 -5.89
N ALA A 150 -0.39 -6.63 -4.67
CA ALA A 150 0.13 -7.99 -4.45
C ALA A 150 -0.96 -9.07 -4.52
N SER A 151 -2.24 -8.69 -4.37
CA SER A 151 -3.40 -9.57 -4.44
C SER A 151 -3.29 -10.83 -3.58
N LEU A 152 -2.78 -10.70 -2.34
CA LEU A 152 -2.61 -11.81 -1.40
C LEU A 152 -3.79 -11.95 -0.44
N THR A 153 -3.89 -11.08 0.58
CA THR A 153 -4.90 -11.19 1.63
C THR A 153 -5.23 -9.83 2.26
N PRO A 154 -6.50 -9.54 2.59
CA PRO A 154 -6.87 -8.41 3.43
C PRO A 154 -6.44 -8.61 4.89
N GLY A 155 -6.34 -7.52 5.64
CA GLY A 155 -5.94 -7.59 7.06
C GLY A 155 -4.46 -7.89 7.29
N LEU A 156 -3.62 -7.80 6.24
CA LEU A 156 -2.17 -7.90 6.33
C LEU A 156 -1.48 -6.80 5.52
N ALA A 157 -0.45 -6.22 6.12
CA ALA A 157 0.46 -5.26 5.53
C ALA A 157 1.88 -5.52 6.03
N ILE A 158 2.87 -5.06 5.27
CA ILE A 158 4.27 -5.12 5.63
C ILE A 158 4.79 -3.73 5.99
N VAL A 159 5.64 -3.67 6.99
CA VAL A 159 6.62 -2.60 7.20
C VAL A 159 7.96 -3.17 6.77
N ALA A 160 8.56 -2.60 5.74
CA ALA A 160 9.89 -2.98 5.25
C ALA A 160 10.89 -1.90 5.66
N LEU A 161 11.94 -2.31 6.38
CA LEU A 161 12.99 -1.45 6.90
C LEU A 161 14.35 -1.87 6.34
N ARG A 162 15.04 -0.98 5.63
CA ARG A 162 16.35 -1.30 5.05
C ARG A 162 17.38 -1.59 6.15
N ALA A 163 18.06 -2.73 6.06
CA ALA A 163 18.98 -3.26 7.07
C ALA A 163 20.15 -2.30 7.40
N SER A 164 20.55 -1.44 6.46
CA SER A 164 21.67 -0.50 6.66
C SER A 164 21.29 0.82 7.35
N SER A 165 20.01 1.18 7.45
CA SER A 165 19.58 2.57 7.67
C SER A 165 19.08 2.89 9.08
N HIS A 166 18.80 1.89 9.93
CA HIS A 166 18.10 2.10 11.20
C HIS A 166 18.68 1.31 12.39
N SER A 167 18.35 1.78 13.59
CA SER A 167 18.86 1.22 14.85
C SER A 167 18.36 -0.22 15.10
N ARG A 168 19.17 -1.03 15.80
CA ARG A 168 18.76 -2.36 16.27
C ARG A 168 17.55 -2.27 17.22
N LEU A 169 17.41 -1.16 17.95
CA LEU A 169 16.29 -0.91 18.85
C LEU A 169 14.96 -0.85 18.07
N LEU A 170 14.88 -0.04 17.01
CA LEU A 170 13.67 0.08 16.19
C LEU A 170 13.21 -1.30 15.65
N ARG A 171 14.16 -2.11 15.19
CA ARG A 171 13.89 -3.49 14.72
C ARG A 171 13.33 -4.37 15.83
N SER A 172 13.94 -4.34 17.01
CA SER A 172 13.47 -5.17 18.13
C SER A 172 12.07 -4.78 18.58
N GLU A 173 11.73 -3.50 18.58
CA GLU A 173 10.40 -3.04 18.96
C GLU A 173 9.35 -3.37 17.89
N LEU A 174 9.69 -3.28 16.61
CA LEU A 174 8.82 -3.75 15.52
C LEU A 174 8.51 -5.25 15.63
N ARG A 175 9.49 -6.09 16.02
CA ARG A 175 9.26 -7.52 16.30
C ARG A 175 8.26 -7.73 17.43
N LEU A 176 8.35 -6.94 18.51
CA LEU A 176 7.39 -7.02 19.61
C LEU A 176 5.95 -6.73 19.14
N PHE A 177 5.76 -5.74 18.27
CA PHE A 177 4.44 -5.44 17.70
C PHE A 177 3.95 -6.53 16.72
N GLU A 178 4.85 -7.08 15.91
CA GLU A 178 4.53 -8.19 15.01
C GLU A 178 4.09 -9.44 15.81
N GLU A 179 4.79 -9.78 16.88
CA GLU A 179 4.47 -10.92 17.75
C GLU A 179 3.11 -10.76 18.45
N ALA A 180 2.71 -9.53 18.73
CA ALA A 180 1.38 -9.21 19.27
C ALA A 180 0.26 -9.34 18.23
N THR A 181 0.58 -9.54 16.94
CA THR A 181 -0.42 -9.76 15.90
C THR A 181 -1.01 -11.17 16.03
N ALA A 182 -2.18 -11.25 16.66
CA ALA A 182 -2.75 -12.51 17.16
C ALA A 182 -3.33 -13.46 16.10
N SER A 183 -3.63 -13.02 14.87
CA SER A 183 -4.33 -13.86 13.89
C SER A 183 -3.37 -14.54 12.91
N SER A 184 -3.37 -15.87 12.88
CA SER A 184 -2.66 -16.67 11.87
C SER A 184 -3.37 -16.74 10.53
N HIS A 185 -4.68 -16.46 10.48
CA HIS A 185 -5.50 -16.69 9.30
C HIS A 185 -5.05 -15.89 8.06
N PRO A 186 -4.75 -14.57 8.14
CA PRO A 186 -4.21 -13.85 6.99
C PRO A 186 -2.87 -14.40 6.51
N LEU A 187 -2.02 -14.91 7.42
CA LEU A 187 -0.74 -15.51 7.02
C LEU A 187 -0.95 -16.80 6.22
N GLU A 188 -1.90 -17.63 6.65
CA GLU A 188 -2.29 -18.86 5.97
C GLU A 188 -2.88 -18.56 4.58
N GLU A 189 -3.84 -17.62 4.50
CA GLU A 189 -4.46 -17.21 3.23
C GLU A 189 -3.44 -16.64 2.24
N ALA A 190 -2.48 -15.83 2.73
CA ALA A 190 -1.40 -15.31 1.90
C ALA A 190 -0.52 -16.45 1.34
N LEU A 191 -0.09 -17.38 2.18
CA LEU A 191 0.74 -18.52 1.78
C LEU A 191 0.00 -19.47 0.82
N GLU A 192 -1.29 -19.71 1.05
CA GLU A 192 -2.13 -20.48 0.14
C GLU A 192 -2.26 -19.79 -1.22
N THR A 193 -2.40 -18.46 -1.24
CA THR A 193 -2.46 -17.68 -2.49
C THR A 193 -1.13 -17.73 -3.25
N LEU A 194 -0.01 -17.61 -2.56
CA LEU A 194 1.34 -17.75 -3.15
C LEU A 194 1.57 -19.13 -3.79
N ALA A 195 0.96 -20.17 -3.24
CA ALA A 195 1.10 -21.53 -3.75
C ALA A 195 0.24 -21.81 -5.01
N ARG A 196 -0.64 -20.88 -5.42
CA ARG A 196 -1.50 -21.07 -6.59
C ARG A 196 -0.71 -20.91 -7.89
N PRO A 197 -0.72 -21.89 -8.82
CA PRO A 197 0.05 -21.83 -10.06
C PRO A 197 -0.26 -20.62 -10.96
N GLU A 198 -1.50 -20.15 -10.93
CA GLU A 198 -1.98 -19.01 -11.72
C GLU A 198 -1.67 -17.65 -11.08
N TRP A 199 -1.25 -17.63 -9.82
CA TRP A 199 -0.91 -16.39 -9.15
C TRP A 199 0.40 -15.84 -9.72
N GLN A 200 0.37 -14.56 -10.05
CA GLN A 200 1.54 -13.79 -10.47
C GLN A 200 1.71 -12.62 -9.51
N PRO A 201 2.94 -12.17 -9.20
CA PRO A 201 3.19 -11.24 -8.10
C PRO A 201 2.79 -9.78 -8.34
N PHE A 202 2.86 -9.28 -9.58
CA PHE A 202 2.71 -7.86 -9.86
C PHE A 202 1.38 -7.53 -10.55
N ASN A 203 0.84 -6.35 -10.25
CA ASN A 203 -0.11 -5.68 -11.12
C ASN A 203 0.69 -4.89 -12.18
N VAL A 204 0.72 -5.43 -13.39
CA VAL A 204 1.43 -4.88 -14.56
C VAL A 204 0.52 -4.04 -15.46
N ALA A 205 -0.71 -3.75 -15.04
CA ALA A 205 -1.56 -2.82 -15.75
C ALA A 205 -0.92 -1.43 -15.74
N GLN A 206 -0.96 -0.76 -16.88
CA GLN A 206 -0.59 0.65 -17.01
C GLN A 206 -1.67 1.40 -17.78
N VAL A 207 -1.88 2.65 -17.39
CA VAL A 207 -2.72 3.60 -18.11
C VAL A 207 -1.85 4.77 -18.54
N CYS A 208 -1.96 5.15 -19.80
CA CYS A 208 -1.43 6.37 -20.36
C CYS A 208 -2.54 7.43 -20.29
N ALA A 209 -2.57 8.18 -19.19
CA ALA A 209 -3.59 9.20 -18.94
C ALA A 209 -3.57 10.30 -20.01
N SER A 210 -2.37 10.63 -20.51
CA SER A 210 -2.17 11.60 -21.61
C SER A 210 -2.71 11.12 -22.96
N ALA A 211 -2.91 9.82 -23.15
CA ALA A 211 -3.45 9.22 -24.38
C ALA A 211 -4.94 8.82 -24.27
N LEU A 212 -5.61 9.13 -23.16
CA LEU A 212 -7.01 8.78 -22.99
C LEU A 212 -7.90 9.52 -23.98
N THR A 213 -8.76 8.75 -24.67
CA THR A 213 -9.88 9.33 -25.42
C THR A 213 -11.03 9.55 -24.45
N LEU A 214 -11.47 10.80 -24.31
CA LEU A 214 -12.49 11.22 -23.36
C LEU A 214 -13.76 11.69 -24.09
N PRO A 215 -14.96 11.34 -23.60
CA PRO A 215 -16.21 11.87 -24.13
C PRO A 215 -16.26 13.41 -24.02
N ALA A 216 -16.54 14.08 -25.14
CA ALA A 216 -16.67 15.53 -25.20
C ALA A 216 -17.90 16.01 -24.39
N GLY A 217 -17.83 17.23 -23.85
CA GLY A 217 -18.97 17.88 -23.19
C GLY A 217 -19.15 17.57 -21.69
N TYR A 218 -18.35 16.67 -21.12
CA TYR A 218 -18.44 16.28 -19.70
C TYR A 218 -17.39 16.98 -18.79
N GLY A 219 -16.54 17.84 -19.36
CA GLY A 219 -15.51 18.56 -18.60
C GLY A 219 -14.50 17.64 -17.91
N LEU A 220 -14.15 16.54 -18.58
CA LEU A 220 -13.25 15.51 -18.05
C LEU A 220 -11.81 15.90 -18.30
N ASP A 221 -10.97 15.75 -17.28
CA ASP A 221 -9.54 16.07 -17.33
C ASP A 221 -8.74 14.95 -16.66
N PRO A 222 -7.89 14.20 -17.39
CA PRO A 222 -7.08 13.13 -16.82
C PRO A 222 -5.90 13.75 -16.06
N VAL A 223 -5.85 13.54 -14.74
CA VAL A 223 -4.89 14.23 -13.85
C VAL A 223 -3.81 13.31 -13.27
N SER A 224 -3.95 11.99 -13.41
CA SER A 224 -2.97 11.01 -12.92
C SER A 224 -1.72 10.96 -13.80
N ALA A 225 -0.58 10.64 -13.19
CA ALA A 225 0.63 10.34 -13.94
C ALA A 225 0.47 9.07 -14.80
N ASP A 226 1.17 9.03 -15.94
CA ASP A 226 1.22 7.85 -16.80
C ASP A 226 1.92 6.66 -16.13
N GLY A 227 1.57 5.45 -16.57
CA GLY A 227 2.17 4.20 -16.13
C GLY A 227 1.61 3.65 -14.82
N LEU A 228 0.55 4.26 -14.27
CA LEU A 228 -0.13 3.77 -13.07
C LEU A 228 -1.16 2.69 -13.41
N PRO A 229 -1.44 1.73 -12.51
CA PRO A 229 -2.48 0.71 -12.69
C PRO A 229 -3.89 1.26 -12.43
N PHE A 230 -4.08 2.56 -12.62
CA PHE A 230 -5.34 3.27 -12.51
C PHE A 230 -5.20 4.64 -13.17
N CYS A 231 -6.33 5.27 -13.47
CA CYS A 231 -6.37 6.67 -13.87
C CYS A 231 -7.30 7.47 -12.95
N CYS A 232 -6.92 8.71 -12.67
CA CYS A 232 -7.77 9.68 -11.99
C CYS A 232 -8.24 10.74 -12.99
N ILE A 233 -9.55 10.92 -13.07
CA ILE A 233 -10.20 11.85 -13.98
C ILE A 233 -10.92 12.89 -13.14
N LYS A 234 -10.48 14.13 -13.24
CA LYS A 234 -11.18 15.27 -12.66
C LYS A 234 -12.44 15.53 -13.46
N MET A 235 -13.52 15.83 -12.76
CA MET A 235 -14.81 16.10 -13.38
C MET A 235 -15.68 17.03 -12.53
N PRO A 236 -16.72 17.64 -13.11
CA PRO A 236 -17.74 18.35 -12.34
C PRO A 236 -18.38 17.43 -11.29
N VAL A 237 -18.94 18.02 -10.22
CA VAL A 237 -19.54 17.26 -9.14
C VAL A 237 -20.60 16.29 -9.70
N PRO A 238 -20.39 14.95 -9.57
CA PRO A 238 -21.28 13.96 -10.14
C PRO A 238 -22.60 13.92 -9.39
N ASP A 239 -23.69 13.67 -10.11
CA ASP A 239 -24.98 13.38 -9.47
C ASP A 239 -25.00 11.99 -8.82
N GLU A 240 -26.03 11.74 -7.99
CA GLU A 240 -26.16 10.45 -7.30
C GLU A 240 -26.36 9.25 -8.24
N GLY A 241 -26.91 9.47 -9.43
CA GLY A 241 -27.13 8.41 -10.42
C GLY A 241 -25.80 7.92 -10.97
N LEU A 242 -24.96 8.86 -11.37
CA LEU A 242 -23.60 8.60 -11.83
C LEU A 242 -22.74 7.99 -10.72
N LEU A 243 -22.83 8.46 -9.47
CA LEU A 243 -22.13 7.85 -8.35
C LEU A 243 -22.57 6.40 -8.09
N ARG A 244 -23.86 6.10 -8.25
CA ARG A 244 -24.39 4.73 -8.14
C ARG A 244 -23.85 3.83 -9.25
N ARG A 245 -23.86 4.30 -10.51
CA ARG A 245 -23.27 3.55 -11.65
C ARG A 245 -21.77 3.35 -11.45
N ALA A 246 -21.04 4.39 -11.09
CA ALA A 246 -19.60 4.31 -10.82
C ALA A 246 -19.29 3.27 -9.74
N LYS A 247 -20.05 3.26 -8.64
CA LYS A 247 -19.89 2.25 -7.59
C LYS A 247 -20.17 0.83 -8.08
N ALA A 248 -21.21 0.64 -8.92
CA ALA A 248 -21.52 -0.66 -9.51
C ALA A 248 -20.35 -1.18 -10.39
N ASP A 249 -19.67 -0.27 -11.09
CA ASP A 249 -18.51 -0.59 -11.95
C ASP A 249 -17.16 -0.55 -11.21
N SER A 250 -17.18 -0.58 -9.87
CA SER A 250 -15.98 -0.52 -9.01
C SER A 250 -15.10 0.71 -9.24
N ILE A 251 -15.70 1.82 -9.66
CA ILE A 251 -15.08 3.14 -9.82
C ILE A 251 -15.27 3.92 -8.52
N SER A 252 -14.19 4.54 -8.03
CA SER A 252 -14.21 5.29 -6.77
C SER A 252 -14.25 6.79 -7.06
N TYR A 253 -15.17 7.52 -6.45
CA TYR A 253 -15.15 8.99 -6.43
C TYR A 253 -14.44 9.49 -5.17
N PHE A 254 -13.57 10.48 -5.31
CA PHE A 254 -12.86 11.14 -4.21
C PHE A 254 -13.35 12.60 -4.10
N PRO A 255 -14.33 12.88 -3.21
CA PRO A 255 -14.94 14.21 -3.10
C PRO A 255 -13.93 15.32 -2.77
N ASP A 256 -12.95 15.03 -1.90
CA ASP A 256 -11.97 16.01 -1.42
C ASP A 256 -11.10 16.59 -2.54
N VAL A 257 -10.91 15.84 -3.63
CA VAL A 257 -10.08 16.24 -4.79
C VAL A 257 -10.89 16.35 -6.09
N GLY A 258 -12.17 15.98 -6.08
CA GLY A 258 -13.07 16.09 -7.23
C GLY A 258 -12.73 15.15 -8.39
N THR A 259 -12.31 13.92 -8.10
CA THR A 259 -11.84 12.97 -9.14
C THR A 259 -12.55 11.62 -9.07
N LEU A 260 -12.87 11.05 -10.23
CA LEU A 260 -13.17 9.62 -10.39
C LEU A 260 -11.88 8.84 -10.63
N ARG A 261 -11.73 7.71 -9.95
CA ARG A 261 -10.63 6.77 -10.16
C ARG A 261 -11.13 5.46 -10.74
N LEU A 262 -10.58 5.11 -11.90
CA LEU A 262 -10.78 3.83 -12.56
C LEU A 262 -9.53 2.98 -12.35
N SER A 263 -9.66 1.90 -11.56
CA SER A 263 -8.57 0.95 -11.33
C SER A 263 -8.52 -0.12 -12.41
N CYS A 264 -7.31 -0.51 -12.78
CA CYS A 264 -7.02 -1.52 -13.80
C CYS A 264 -6.17 -2.66 -13.20
N TRP A 265 -6.33 -3.85 -13.78
CA TRP A 265 -5.70 -5.06 -13.28
C TRP A 265 -5.22 -5.94 -14.43
N ALA A 266 -3.92 -6.20 -14.43
CA ALA A 266 -3.31 -7.23 -15.25
C ALA A 266 -2.22 -7.89 -14.39
N ARG A 267 -2.25 -9.22 -14.27
CA ARG A 267 -1.29 -9.96 -13.44
C ARG A 267 -0.07 -10.34 -14.27
N GLY A 268 1.12 -10.18 -13.72
CA GLY A 268 2.37 -10.51 -14.39
C GLY A 268 3.56 -10.59 -13.45
N ASP A 269 4.73 -10.86 -14.02
CA ASP A 269 6.00 -11.03 -13.31
C ASP A 269 6.72 -9.71 -12.99
N GLY A 270 6.12 -8.58 -13.36
CA GLY A 270 6.67 -7.24 -13.12
C GLY A 270 7.57 -6.71 -14.24
N THR A 271 7.75 -7.46 -15.34
CA THR A 271 8.67 -7.08 -16.42
C THR A 271 7.96 -6.45 -17.63
N ILE A 272 6.87 -7.06 -18.09
CA ILE A 272 6.14 -6.61 -19.28
C ILE A 272 4.87 -5.89 -18.84
N PRO A 273 4.75 -4.59 -19.16
CA PRO A 273 3.54 -3.85 -18.83
C PRO A 273 2.40 -4.16 -19.81
N VAL A 274 1.16 -4.11 -19.32
CA VAL A 274 -0.05 -4.31 -20.12
C VAL A 274 -0.79 -2.99 -20.23
N ASP A 275 -0.90 -2.46 -21.45
CA ASP A 275 -1.64 -1.23 -21.71
C ASP A 275 -3.16 -1.45 -21.54
N THR A 276 -3.72 -0.76 -20.55
CA THR A 276 -5.14 -0.79 -20.21
C THR A 276 -5.84 0.53 -20.56
N THR A 277 -5.16 1.45 -21.24
CA THR A 277 -5.71 2.75 -21.67
C THR A 277 -7.02 2.61 -22.49
N PRO A 278 -7.12 1.69 -23.48
CA PRO A 278 -8.37 1.51 -24.23
C PRO A 278 -9.52 1.01 -23.35
N GLU A 279 -9.23 0.17 -22.35
CA GLU A 279 -10.24 -0.32 -21.41
C GLU A 279 -10.79 0.82 -20.55
N VAL A 280 -9.92 1.71 -20.06
CA VAL A 280 -10.33 2.89 -19.28
C VAL A 280 -11.23 3.81 -20.11
N SER A 281 -10.85 4.12 -21.35
CA SER A 281 -11.69 4.92 -22.25
C SER A 281 -13.06 4.27 -22.46
N ARG A 282 -13.10 2.95 -22.75
CA ARG A 282 -14.36 2.22 -22.92
C ARG A 282 -15.24 2.25 -21.67
N ARG A 283 -14.66 2.01 -20.49
CA ARG A 283 -15.39 2.03 -19.20
C ARG A 283 -15.94 3.41 -18.89
N LEU A 284 -15.20 4.46 -19.21
CA LEU A 284 -15.66 5.84 -19.02
C LEU A 284 -16.83 6.18 -19.95
N THR A 285 -16.75 5.81 -21.22
CA THR A 285 -17.83 5.93 -22.20
C THR A 285 -19.09 5.20 -21.73
N GLN A 286 -18.96 3.96 -21.24
CA GLN A 286 -20.07 3.20 -20.67
C GLN A 286 -20.68 3.86 -19.42
N LEU A 287 -19.86 4.34 -18.49
CA LEU A 287 -20.32 4.99 -17.26
C LEU A 287 -21.16 6.25 -17.55
N LEU A 288 -20.76 6.99 -18.59
CA LEU A 288 -21.39 8.23 -19.03
C LEU A 288 -22.52 8.01 -20.04
N GLU A 289 -22.75 6.75 -20.45
CA GLU A 289 -23.79 6.34 -21.40
C GLU A 289 -23.67 7.02 -22.78
N VAL A 290 -22.44 7.13 -23.29
CA VAL A 290 -22.09 7.77 -24.59
C VAL A 290 -21.43 6.80 -25.57
#